data_AF-A0A2W7NIN8-F1
#
_entry.id   AF-A0A2W7NIN8-F1
#
_cell.length_a   1.000
_cell.length_b   1.000
_cell.length_c   1.000
_cell.angle_alpha   90.00
_cell.angle_beta   90.00
_cell.angle_gamma   90.00
#
_symmetry.space_group_name_H-M   'P 1'
#
loop_
_entity.id
_entity.type
_entity.pdbx_description
1 polymer ?
#
loop_
_entity_poly.entity_id
_entity_poly.type
_entity_poly.pdbx_seq_one_letter_code
_entity_poly.pdbx_strand_id
1 'polypeptide(L)'
;MTGPYWAVIALLAAAAFLIRVAGLAAGGRIRASRHAWILDDLPGLIVVSLVASSLAGQPWPTWIAAGIAFGVGAMTNHVILTMAAGVAAFAGLAWLAG
;
A
#
# COMPACT_ATOMS: atom_id res chain seq x y z
N MET A 1 22.18 6.28 24.50
CA MET A 1 20.93 6.62 23.77
C MET A 1 20.33 7.86 24.42
N THR A 2 20.27 8.99 23.71
CA THR A 2 19.95 10.30 24.31
C THR A 2 18.45 10.48 24.55
N GLY A 3 18.08 11.26 25.58
CA GLY A 3 16.69 11.55 25.97
C GLY A 3 15.72 11.94 24.83
N PRO A 4 16.14 12.67 23.77
CA PRO A 4 15.28 12.99 22.63
C PRO A 4 14.77 11.76 21.86
N TYR A 5 15.57 10.70 21.72
CA TYR A 5 15.13 9.49 21.02
C TYR A 5 14.03 8.77 21.80
N TRP A 6 14.12 8.73 23.13
CA TRP A 6 13.08 8.15 23.98
C TRP A 6 11.76 8.93 23.90
N ALA A 7 11.81 10.26 23.80
CA ALA A 7 10.62 11.08 23.60
C ALA A 7 9.95 10.81 22.23
N VAL A 8 10.75 10.68 21.16
CA VAL A 8 10.22 10.32 19.83
C VAL A 8 9.61 8.92 19.82
N ILE A 9 10.28 7.94 20.46
CA ILE A 9 9.76 6.57 20.58
C ILE A 9 8.42 6.58 21.34
N ALA A 10 8.34 7.29 22.47
CA ALA A 10 7.12 7.40 23.25
C ALA A 10 5.98 8.07 22.44
N LEU A 11 6.31 9.11 21.68
CA LEU A 11 5.36 9.80 20.81
C LEU A 11 4.85 8.89 19.69
N LEU A 12 5.74 8.17 19.01
CA LEU A 12 5.38 7.21 17.95
C LEU A 12 4.53 6.06 18.52
N ALA A 13 4.88 5.56 19.70
CA ALA A 13 4.10 4.53 20.40
C ALA A 13 2.69 5.04 20.75
N ALA A 14 2.58 6.25 21.30
CA ALA A 14 1.30 6.88 21.60
C ALA A 14 0.46 7.11 20.34
N ALA A 15 1.06 7.63 19.26
CA ALA A 15 0.39 7.84 17.98
C ALA A 15 -0.12 6.52 17.39
N ALA A 16 0.70 5.48 17.37
CA ALA A 16 0.29 4.16 16.89
C ALA A 16 -0.90 3.59 17.68
N PHE A 17 -0.89 3.74 19.01
CA PHE A 17 -2.00 3.32 19.86
C PHE A 17 -3.27 4.11 19.59
N LEU A 18 -3.15 5.44 19.48
CA LEU A 18 -4.28 6.33 19.20
C LEU A 18 -4.93 6.02 17.85
N ILE A 19 -4.14 5.76 16.81
CA ILE A 19 -4.66 5.34 15.49
C ILE A 19 -5.46 4.05 15.61
N ARG A 20 -4.99 3.08 16.40
CA ARG A 20 -5.68 1.80 16.62
C ARG A 20 -7.00 1.97 17.38
N VAL A 21 -7.00 2.78 18.43
CA VAL A 21 -8.20 3.11 19.21
C VAL A 21 -9.22 3.87 18.36
N ALA A 22 -8.77 4.87 17.60
CA ALA A 22 -9.61 5.61 16.67
C ALA A 22 -10.20 4.70 15.59
N GLY A 23 -9.40 3.80 15.01
CA GLY A 23 -9.85 2.81 14.05
C GLY A 23 -10.91 1.84 14.62
N LEU A 24 -10.73 1.37 15.85
CA LEU A 24 -11.70 0.51 16.54
C LEU A 24 -13.01 1.26 16.85
N ALA A 25 -12.94 2.50 17.33
CA ALA A 25 -14.11 3.32 17.65
C ALA A 25 -14.89 3.74 16.38
N ALA A 26 -14.18 4.16 15.33
CA ALA A 26 -14.76 4.49 14.04
C ALA A 26 -15.35 3.25 13.37
N GLY A 27 -14.63 2.12 13.39
CA GLY A 27 -15.10 0.88 12.79
C GLY A 27 -16.32 0.30 13.51
N GLY A 28 -16.37 0.38 14.83
CA GLY A 28 -17.56 -0.01 15.61
C GLY A 28 -18.80 0.82 15.27
N ARG A 29 -18.64 2.14 15.04
CA ARG A 29 -19.74 3.03 14.66
C ARG A 29 -20.18 2.86 13.20
N ILE A 30 -19.25 2.61 12.27
CA ILE A 30 -19.59 2.44 10.85
C ILE A 30 -20.24 1.08 10.60
N ARG A 31 -19.82 0.03 11.33
CA ARG A 31 -20.41 -1.32 11.27
C ARG A 31 -21.86 -1.37 11.78
N ALA A 32 -22.25 -0.42 12.65
CA ALA A 32 -23.63 -0.25 13.09
C ALA A 32 -24.53 0.40 12.01
N SER A 33 -23.95 0.88 10.90
CA SER A 33 -24.68 1.48 9.77
C SER A 33 -24.59 0.61 8.51
N ARG A 34 -25.51 0.85 7.55
CA ARG A 34 -25.60 0.15 6.25
C ARG A 34 -24.35 0.33 5.33
N HIS A 35 -23.35 1.10 5.75
CA HIS A 35 -22.11 1.38 5.01
C HIS A 35 -20.94 0.46 5.38
N ALA A 36 -21.20 -0.68 6.05
CA ALA A 36 -20.18 -1.67 6.42
C ALA A 36 -19.31 -2.13 5.22
N TRP A 37 -19.85 -2.11 4.00
CA TRP A 37 -19.13 -2.43 2.77
C TRP A 37 -17.84 -1.61 2.58
N ILE A 38 -17.83 -0.35 3.06
CA ILE A 38 -16.69 0.54 2.90
C ILE A 38 -15.53 0.14 3.80
N LEU A 39 -15.81 -0.54 4.92
CA LEU A 39 -14.80 -1.05 5.84
C LEU A 39 -14.13 -2.32 5.31
N ASP A 40 -14.90 -3.16 4.61
CA ASP A 40 -14.40 -4.40 4.01
C ASP A 40 -13.50 -4.08 2.79
N ASP A 41 -13.84 -3.04 2.02
CA ASP A 41 -13.06 -2.60 0.85
C ASP A 41 -11.99 -1.54 1.18
N LEU A 42 -12.00 -0.96 2.38
CA LEU A 42 -11.04 0.06 2.83
C LEU A 42 -9.57 -0.35 2.61
N PRO A 43 -9.14 -1.58 2.97
CA PRO A 43 -7.75 -1.98 2.79
C PRO A 43 -7.34 -1.95 1.31
N GLY A 44 -8.22 -2.42 0.43
CA GLY A 44 -8.01 -2.38 -1.01
C GLY A 44 -7.91 -0.95 -1.54
N LEU A 45 -8.82 -0.07 -1.12
CA LEU A 45 -8.82 1.34 -1.51
C LEU A 45 -7.56 2.08 -1.04
N ILE A 46 -7.05 1.79 0.15
CA ILE A 46 -5.78 2.33 0.66
C ILE A 46 -4.62 1.86 -0.21
N VAL A 47 -4.55 0.57 -0.57
CA VAL A 47 -3.49 0.05 -1.44
C VAL A 47 -3.55 0.71 -2.82
N VAL A 48 -4.73 0.80 -3.44
CA VAL A 48 -4.89 1.40 -4.77
C VAL A 48 -4.52 2.88 -4.77
N SER A 49 -4.97 3.65 -3.78
CA SER A 49 -4.61 5.07 -3.65
C SER A 49 -3.12 5.29 -3.42
N LEU A 50 -2.48 4.45 -2.60
CA LEU A 50 -1.03 4.50 -2.38
C LEU A 50 -0.25 4.19 -3.67
N VAL A 51 -0.65 3.13 -4.38
CA VAL A 51 -0.02 2.74 -5.66
C VAL A 51 -0.19 3.84 -6.70
N ALA A 52 -1.40 4.40 -6.84
CA ALA A 52 -1.66 5.50 -7.77
C ALA A 52 -0.82 6.74 -7.46
N SER A 53 -0.74 7.14 -6.18
CA SER A 53 0.11 8.24 -5.74
C SER A 53 1.60 7.95 -5.97
N SER A 54 2.04 6.70 -5.77
CA SER A 54 3.42 6.28 -6.00
C SER A 54 3.79 6.25 -7.49
N LEU A 55 2.83 6.01 -8.39
CA LEU A 55 3.05 5.98 -9.84
C LEU A 55 2.99 7.37 -10.49
N ALA A 56 2.27 8.33 -9.90
CA ALA A 56 1.98 9.64 -10.51
C ALA A 56 3.22 10.44 -10.96
N GLY A 57 4.37 10.24 -10.31
CA GLY A 57 5.63 10.91 -10.65
C GLY A 57 6.68 10.03 -11.33
N GLN A 58 6.34 8.82 -11.75
CA GLN A 58 7.30 7.84 -12.27
C GLN A 58 7.39 7.86 -13.81
N PRO A 59 8.56 7.51 -14.39
CA PRO A 59 8.75 7.49 -15.83
C PRO A 59 7.94 6.37 -16.51
N TRP A 60 7.70 6.53 -17.82
CA TRP A 60 6.90 5.60 -18.64
C TRP A 60 7.27 4.10 -18.50
N PRO A 61 8.54 3.70 -18.41
CA PRO A 61 8.90 2.29 -18.19
C PRO A 61 8.33 1.71 -16.89
N THR A 62 8.27 2.50 -15.82
CA THR A 62 7.71 2.08 -14.52
C THR A 62 6.21 1.85 -14.61
N TRP A 63 5.49 2.67 -15.40
CA TRP A 63 4.06 2.48 -15.64
C TRP A 63 3.77 1.16 -16.36
N ILE A 64 4.58 0.81 -17.37
CA ILE A 64 4.44 -0.45 -18.12
C ILE A 64 4.73 -1.65 -17.21
N ALA A 65 5.82 -1.60 -16.43
CA ALA A 65 6.17 -2.66 -15.49
C ALA A 65 5.10 -2.87 -14.41
N ALA A 66 4.54 -1.77 -13.86
CA ALA A 66 3.44 -1.84 -12.90
C ALA A 66 2.17 -2.44 -13.52
N GLY A 67 1.86 -2.10 -14.77
CA GLY A 67 0.75 -2.71 -15.51
C GLY A 67 0.92 -4.23 -15.71
N ILE A 68 2.13 -4.68 -16.05
CA ILE A 68 2.45 -6.11 -16.17
C ILE A 68 2.31 -6.82 -14.82
N ALA A 69 2.86 -6.25 -13.74
CA ALA A 69 2.75 -6.80 -12.40
C ALA A 69 1.27 -6.92 -11.94
N PHE A 70 0.47 -5.89 -12.24
CA PHE A 70 -0.97 -5.89 -11.97
C PHE A 70 -1.71 -6.98 -12.76
N GLY A 71 -1.43 -7.12 -14.06
CA GLY A 71 -2.02 -8.15 -14.91
C GLY A 71 -1.71 -9.57 -14.43
N VAL A 72 -0.45 -9.84 -14.08
CA VAL A 72 -0.03 -11.13 -13.52
C VAL A 72 -0.74 -11.40 -12.19
N GLY A 73 -0.92 -10.38 -11.36
CA GLY A 73 -1.60 -10.50 -10.07
C GLY A 73 -3.06 -10.81 -10.18
N ALA A 74 -3.76 -10.10 -11.08
CA ALA A 74 -5.17 -10.33 -11.34
C ALA A 74 -5.44 -11.76 -11.85
N MET A 75 -4.52 -12.35 -12.61
CA MET A 75 -4.70 -13.69 -13.16
C MET A 75 -4.28 -14.81 -12.20
N THR A 76 -3.20 -14.62 -11.44
CA THR A 76 -2.57 -15.73 -10.70
C THR A 76 -2.89 -15.75 -9.22
N ASN A 77 -3.37 -14.65 -8.63
CA ASN A 77 -3.56 -14.50 -7.18
C ASN A 77 -2.31 -14.89 -6.35
N HIS A 78 -1.13 -14.98 -6.97
CA HIS A 78 0.12 -15.43 -6.34
C HIS A 78 1.09 -14.26 -6.19
N VAL A 79 1.22 -13.76 -4.96
CA VAL A 79 2.07 -12.60 -4.62
C VAL A 79 3.53 -12.78 -5.06
N ILE A 80 4.08 -14.00 -4.98
CA ILE A 80 5.48 -14.25 -5.37
C ILE A 80 5.66 -14.06 -6.88
N LEU A 81 4.70 -14.54 -7.67
CA LEU A 81 4.75 -14.46 -9.13
C LEU A 81 4.61 -13.00 -9.60
N THR A 82 3.77 -12.21 -8.95
CA THR A 82 3.60 -10.78 -9.28
C THR A 82 4.85 -9.97 -8.98
N MET A 83 5.50 -10.24 -7.85
CA MET A 83 6.77 -9.59 -7.51
C MET A 83 7.86 -9.95 -8.51
N ALA A 84 8.03 -11.23 -8.83
CA ALA A 84 9.05 -11.68 -9.78
C ALA A 84 8.81 -11.11 -11.19
N ALA A 85 7.57 -11.16 -11.68
CA ALA A 85 7.22 -10.63 -13.00
C ALA A 85 7.37 -9.11 -13.09
N GLY A 86 6.96 -8.37 -12.05
CA GLY A 86 7.12 -6.91 -12.00
C GLY A 86 8.58 -6.48 -12.00
N VAL A 87 9.43 -7.14 -11.20
CA VAL A 87 10.87 -6.88 -11.17
C VAL A 87 11.52 -7.23 -12.51
N ALA A 88 11.18 -8.39 -13.10
CA ALA A 88 11.72 -8.81 -14.39
C ALA A 88 11.31 -7.85 -15.53
N ALA A 89 10.05 -7.40 -15.54
CA ALA A 89 9.55 -6.44 -16.51
C ALA A 89 10.25 -5.08 -16.38
N PHE A 90 10.39 -4.57 -15.15
CA PHE A 90 11.09 -3.31 -14.91
C PHE A 90 12.57 -3.39 -15.32
N ALA A 91 13.27 -4.46 -14.91
CA ALA A 91 14.67 -4.67 -15.25
C ALA A 91 14.87 -4.81 -16.77
N GLY A 92 14.00 -5.56 -17.46
CA GLY A 92 14.05 -5.71 -18.91
C GLY A 92 13.81 -4.39 -19.66
N LEU A 93 12.82 -3.61 -19.22
CA LEU A 93 12.54 -2.29 -19.79
C LEU A 93 13.66 -1.28 -19.51
N ALA A 94 14.23 -1.30 -18.30
CA ALA A 94 15.37 -0.44 -17.95
C ALA A 94 16.62 -0.79 -18.77
N TRP A 95 16.84 -2.08 -19.07
CA TRP A 95 17.95 -2.54 -19.89
C TRP A 95 17.79 -2.19 -21.37
N LEU A 96 16.55 -2.14 -21.88
CA LEU A 96 16.23 -1.73 -23.24
C LEU A 96 16.21 -0.20 -23.43
N ALA A 97 16.02 0.56 -22.34
CA ALA A 97 15.94 2.02 -22.35
C ALA A 97 17.27 2.72 -22.01
N GLY A 98 18.29 1.97 -21.60
CA GLY A 98 19.67 2.44 -21.40
C GLY A 98 20.53 2.22 -22.63
#